data_AF-A0AAN8UEQ4-F1
#
_entry.id   AF-A0AAN8UEQ4-F1
#
_cell.length_a   1.000
_cell.length_b   1.000
_cell.length_c   1.000
_cell.angle_alpha   90.00
_cell.angle_beta   90.00
_cell.angle_gamma   90.00
#
_symmetry.space_group_name_H-M   'P 1'
#
loop_
_entity.id
_entity.type
_entity.pdbx_description
1 polymer ?
#
loop_
_entity_poly.entity_id
_entity_poly.type
_entity_poly.pdbx_seq_one_letter_code
_entity_poly.pdbx_strand_id
1 'polypeptide(L)'
;MNIMISQLGLVSGEEISFEESSWLESTVPAVIMARFKFVGDAIGNCTFFKPFCLGEMAYKQVKNLFCSTMYAANKRNSSMKTNLLLFHCSNEPQEEILRTDQWYEMAFAKLKKLTHLLKNVDLIDGRLINIDNDSIVFDEYIAEKMIEFKSLSRAFLGCPSVQQALQKNVMATTQATQGMSMVYFGKASERAPLTVNSLTTVCNFLNISAQQRKVIRLTVSPQVTQHQIWMGTLEEILNGLKSDMETLDYCNKGNKMGLQIVSTCLKFLHETAIDPDSTSWMKPAPTKPAADPASNKWEDVLEMFNDLIACLRDERRLSFHVSKLEFMKEGLLQIRDVLIDKKIGYREVRHQESLVQKKLSKTLGHSSKCMFTLLQYYLYGTIRDVEVDICGGLYGGSGKKAFYLCMGKLLTSDEENMVWSGVKQLDRALRLFKFVWETAGMKRVMELQGHLWCVGAVCRTITYRGNLFFVHGINLVDQGDGCRTR
;
A
#
# COMPACT_ATOMS: atom_id res chain seq x y z
N MET A 1 -18.92 0.32 18.72
CA MET A 1 -20.29 0.18 19.27
C MET A 1 -20.35 -1.21 19.88
N ASN A 2 -20.62 -1.33 21.18
CA ASN A 2 -20.71 -2.62 21.89
C ASN A 2 -22.12 -3.22 21.76
N ILE A 3 -22.32 -4.42 22.34
CA ILE A 3 -23.54 -5.26 22.40
C ILE A 3 -23.56 -6.33 21.28
N MET A 4 -23.66 -7.65 21.55
CA MET A 4 -23.71 -8.36 22.86
C MET A 4 -23.10 -9.76 22.80
N ILE A 5 -22.60 -10.22 23.96
CA ILE A 5 -22.39 -11.63 24.30
C ILE A 5 -23.61 -12.08 25.10
N SER A 6 -24.18 -13.26 24.78
CA SER A 6 -24.94 -14.04 25.76
C SER A 6 -25.17 -15.48 25.29
N GLN A 7 -24.48 -16.45 25.90
CA GLN A 7 -25.07 -17.75 26.28
C GLN A 7 -24.05 -18.55 27.11
N LEU A 8 -24.29 -18.64 28.41
CA LEU A 8 -24.44 -19.88 29.20
C LEU A 8 -24.50 -19.51 30.69
N GLY A 9 -25.59 -19.92 31.35
CA GLY A 9 -25.83 -19.68 32.78
C GLY A 9 -25.45 -20.90 33.63
N LEU A 10 -25.02 -20.61 34.86
CA LEU A 10 -24.61 -21.56 35.90
C LEU A 10 -25.77 -22.40 36.45
N VAL A 11 -25.47 -23.63 36.90
CA VAL A 11 -26.07 -24.27 38.09
C VAL A 11 -24.96 -25.03 38.85
N SER A 12 -25.06 -25.06 40.19
CA SER A 12 -24.26 -25.72 41.25
C SER A 12 -23.26 -26.85 40.89
N GLY A 13 -22.17 -27.09 41.62
CA GLY A 13 -21.79 -26.60 42.97
C GLY A 13 -21.72 -27.75 43.98
N GLU A 14 -20.51 -28.19 44.33
CA GLU A 14 -20.20 -29.09 45.45
C GLU A 14 -18.75 -28.87 45.91
N GLU A 15 -18.43 -29.20 47.17
CA GLU A 15 -17.22 -28.75 47.90
C GLU A 15 -16.11 -29.84 48.05
N ILE A 16 -15.02 -29.46 48.76
CA ILE A 16 -14.18 -30.28 49.67
C ILE A 16 -12.70 -30.60 49.28
N SER A 17 -11.80 -29.98 50.07
CA SER A 17 -10.43 -30.31 50.57
C SER A 17 -9.22 -30.74 49.70
N PHE A 18 -8.22 -29.85 49.68
CA PHE A 18 -6.85 -29.97 50.28
C PHE A 18 -6.22 -31.34 50.65
N GLU A 19 -5.00 -31.56 50.16
CA GLU A 19 -3.73 -32.00 50.82
C GLU A 19 -2.64 -31.89 49.71
N GLU A 20 -1.56 -31.08 49.72
CA GLU A 20 -0.47 -30.75 50.67
C GLU A 20 0.68 -31.78 50.77
N SER A 21 1.91 -31.35 50.41
CA SER A 21 3.28 -31.85 50.73
C SER A 21 4.24 -31.79 49.51
N SER A 22 5.17 -30.81 49.41
CA SER A 22 6.57 -30.77 49.93
C SER A 22 7.61 -31.45 48.99
N TRP A 23 8.83 -31.00 48.66
CA TRP A 23 9.82 -30.00 49.17
C TRP A 23 10.55 -29.32 47.95
N LEU A 24 11.00 -28.05 47.96
CA LEU A 24 12.36 -27.55 48.34
C LEU A 24 13.55 -28.46 47.87
N GLU A 25 14.67 -28.00 47.28
CA GLU A 25 15.36 -26.69 47.37
C GLU A 25 16.47 -26.45 46.28
N SER A 26 17.09 -25.26 46.25
CA SER A 26 18.40 -24.87 45.60
C SER A 26 18.41 -24.61 44.06
N THR A 27 19.12 -23.63 43.46
CA THR A 27 20.25 -22.77 43.94
C THR A 27 20.33 -21.35 43.28
N VAL A 28 20.20 -20.29 44.10
CA VAL A 28 20.94 -18.98 44.23
C VAL A 28 21.35 -18.07 43.02
N PRO A 29 21.26 -16.69 43.13
CA PRO A 29 21.64 -15.67 42.11
C PRO A 29 22.76 -14.66 42.50
N ALA A 30 23.19 -13.72 41.62
CA ALA A 30 23.77 -12.38 41.96
C ALA A 30 23.91 -11.39 40.75
N VAL A 31 23.47 -10.12 40.79
CA VAL A 31 24.13 -8.81 41.19
C VAL A 31 25.42 -8.48 40.35
N ILE A 32 25.67 -7.30 39.72
CA ILE A 32 25.91 -5.94 40.24
C ILE A 32 25.80 -4.82 39.16
N MET A 33 25.44 -3.61 39.59
CA MET A 33 25.44 -2.36 38.81
C MET A 33 26.78 -1.58 38.95
N ALA A 34 27.29 -1.06 37.81
CA ALA A 34 28.19 0.11 37.66
C ALA A 34 29.52 0.24 38.47
N ARG A 35 30.64 0.33 37.74
CA ARG A 35 31.78 1.24 38.04
C ARG A 35 32.76 1.28 36.86
N PHE A 36 33.20 2.47 36.43
CA PHE A 36 34.58 2.77 35.99
C PHE A 36 34.75 4.27 35.66
N LYS A 37 35.76 4.91 36.25
CA LYS A 37 36.23 6.25 35.84
C LYS A 37 37.67 6.51 36.35
N PHE A 38 38.64 6.66 35.41
CA PHE A 38 39.98 7.30 35.55
C PHE A 38 40.98 6.61 36.54
N VAL A 39 42.34 6.66 36.44
CA VAL A 39 43.41 7.35 35.65
C VAL A 39 44.51 6.28 35.34
N GLY A 40 45.44 6.33 34.37
CA GLY A 40 45.77 7.23 33.24
C GLY A 40 47.19 6.94 32.66
N ASP A 41 47.60 7.74 31.66
CA ASP A 41 48.93 8.02 31.03
C ASP A 41 50.15 7.06 31.14
N ALA A 42 50.72 6.65 29.99
CA ALA A 42 51.89 7.31 29.37
C ALA A 42 52.52 6.54 28.16
N ILE A 43 52.77 7.26 27.05
CA ILE A 43 53.79 7.04 25.98
C ILE A 43 53.68 5.73 25.12
N GLY A 44 53.64 5.79 23.78
CA GLY A 44 53.60 6.95 22.89
C GLY A 44 53.67 6.63 21.38
N ASN A 45 53.49 7.69 20.58
CA ASN A 45 53.89 7.90 19.17
C ASN A 45 53.56 6.83 18.11
N CYS A 46 52.58 7.14 17.25
CA CYS A 46 52.90 7.48 15.86
C CYS A 46 51.85 8.42 15.24
N THR A 47 52.28 9.61 14.85
CA THR A 47 51.50 10.64 14.17
C THR A 47 51.42 10.38 12.67
N PHE A 48 50.29 10.67 12.01
CA PHE A 48 50.24 11.56 10.82
C PHE A 48 48.79 11.92 10.40
N PHE A 49 48.63 13.10 9.81
CA PHE A 49 47.42 13.65 9.15
C PHE A 49 46.13 13.93 9.96
N LYS A 50 46.10 15.13 10.55
CA LYS A 50 45.04 16.13 10.27
C LYS A 50 45.46 16.93 9.01
N PRO A 51 44.60 17.70 8.28
CA PRO A 51 43.54 18.53 8.88
C PRO A 51 42.29 18.87 8.03
N PHE A 52 41.47 19.76 8.63
CA PHE A 52 40.62 20.80 8.04
C PHE A 52 39.19 20.51 7.54
N CYS A 53 38.32 21.44 7.93
CA CYS A 53 36.93 21.54 7.53
C CYS A 53 36.81 22.24 6.17
N LEU A 54 36.15 21.58 5.24
CA LEU A 54 35.28 22.16 4.21
C LEU A 54 33.99 21.33 4.34
N GLY A 55 32.81 21.90 4.50
CA GLY A 55 32.27 23.05 3.78
C GLY A 55 31.02 22.55 3.06
N GLU A 56 29.91 23.27 3.18
CA GLU A 56 28.58 22.81 2.77
C GLU A 56 28.45 22.49 1.26
N MET A 57 28.81 21.28 0.81
CA MET A 57 28.64 20.92 -0.61
C MET A 57 28.46 19.43 -0.95
N ALA A 58 28.07 18.58 0.01
CA ALA A 58 27.93 17.11 -0.21
C ALA A 58 26.54 16.51 0.06
N TYR A 59 25.49 17.31 0.30
CA TYR A 59 24.12 16.81 0.57
C TYR A 59 23.12 16.99 -0.59
N LYS A 60 23.58 17.38 -1.79
CA LYS A 60 22.71 17.76 -2.93
C LYS A 60 22.66 16.76 -4.09
N GLN A 61 23.31 15.59 -4.01
CA GLN A 61 23.44 14.65 -5.15
C GLN A 61 22.87 13.24 -5.00
N VAL A 62 22.21 12.87 -3.88
CA VAL A 62 21.63 11.51 -3.70
C VAL A 62 20.09 11.48 -3.76
N LYS A 63 19.42 12.60 -4.08
CA LYS A 63 17.94 12.72 -4.08
C LYS A 63 17.26 12.46 -5.44
N ASN A 64 17.99 12.07 -6.48
CA ASN A 64 17.49 11.97 -7.87
C ASN A 64 17.46 10.55 -8.47
N LEU A 65 17.43 9.48 -7.64
CA LEU A 65 17.54 8.09 -8.12
C LEU A 65 16.28 7.21 -7.98
N PHE A 66 15.12 7.80 -7.65
CA PHE A 66 13.83 7.08 -7.61
C PHE A 66 12.69 7.87 -8.27
N CYS A 67 12.95 8.42 -9.46
CA CYS A 67 11.91 8.70 -10.45
C CYS A 67 11.99 7.64 -11.56
N SER A 68 10.83 7.12 -11.95
CA SER A 68 10.60 5.99 -12.86
C SER A 68 11.62 5.77 -13.99
N THR A 69 12.17 4.56 -14.05
CA THR A 69 12.76 3.99 -15.28
C THR A 69 11.66 3.78 -16.32
N MET A 70 11.40 4.80 -17.14
CA MET A 70 10.70 4.64 -18.42
C MET A 70 11.72 4.39 -19.53
N TYR A 71 11.44 3.37 -20.34
CA TYR A 71 12.38 2.79 -21.28
C TYR A 71 12.58 3.66 -22.52
N ALA A 72 13.83 3.97 -22.84
CA ALA A 72 14.21 4.45 -24.17
C ALA A 72 14.47 3.24 -25.10
N ALA A 73 13.57 3.00 -26.05
CA ALA A 73 13.82 2.12 -27.20
C ALA A 73 13.89 2.99 -28.47
N ASN A 74 15.04 3.00 -29.15
CA ASN A 74 15.33 3.96 -30.20
C ASN A 74 15.68 3.27 -31.52
N LYS A 75 14.76 3.28 -32.51
CA LYS A 75 15.15 3.17 -33.93
C LYS A 75 14.11 3.70 -34.94
N ARG A 76 14.31 4.97 -35.31
CA ARG A 76 14.24 5.57 -36.68
C ARG A 76 12.94 5.56 -37.53
N ASN A 77 12.68 6.79 -38.00
CA ASN A 77 12.15 7.20 -39.32
C ASN A 77 10.63 7.21 -39.56
N SER A 78 9.99 8.31 -39.17
CA SER A 78 9.14 9.11 -40.08
C SER A 78 8.99 10.53 -39.54
N SER A 79 8.90 11.54 -40.42
CA SER A 79 8.85 12.95 -40.04
C SER A 79 7.41 13.40 -39.70
N MET A 80 7.14 13.60 -38.41
CA MET A 80 5.96 14.36 -37.96
C MET A 80 6.36 15.60 -37.16
N LYS A 81 5.91 16.77 -37.64
CA LYS A 81 6.08 18.08 -36.97
C LYS A 81 5.37 18.03 -35.61
N THR A 82 6.16 17.95 -34.55
CA THR A 82 5.70 17.80 -33.17
C THR A 82 5.71 19.15 -32.47
N ASN A 83 4.54 19.80 -32.38
CA ASN A 83 4.30 20.84 -31.37
C ASN A 83 4.07 20.17 -30.01
N LEU A 84 5.11 19.51 -29.50
CA LEU A 84 5.09 18.74 -28.27
C LEU A 84 5.55 19.61 -27.10
N LEU A 85 4.62 20.34 -26.49
CA LEU A 85 4.85 20.99 -25.19
C LEU A 85 4.97 19.91 -24.10
N LEU A 86 6.20 19.41 -23.93
CA LEU A 86 6.62 18.41 -22.95
C LEU A 86 6.45 18.96 -21.52
N PHE A 87 5.29 18.73 -20.91
CA PHE A 87 5.11 18.89 -19.46
C PHE A 87 5.72 17.70 -18.71
N HIS A 88 7.05 17.66 -18.62
CA HIS A 88 7.76 16.77 -17.71
C HIS A 88 8.16 17.50 -16.43
N CYS A 89 8.09 16.78 -15.31
CA CYS A 89 8.48 17.26 -13.99
C CYS A 89 9.97 17.61 -13.96
N SER A 90 10.30 18.89 -13.74
CA SER A 90 11.65 19.30 -13.33
C SER A 90 11.68 19.51 -11.82
N ASN A 91 12.71 19.00 -11.16
CA ASN A 91 12.96 19.19 -9.73
C ASN A 91 13.66 20.54 -9.49
N GLU A 92 12.92 21.64 -9.62
CA GLU A 92 13.29 22.93 -9.04
C GLU A 92 12.10 23.54 -8.27
N PRO A 93 12.35 24.29 -7.17
CA PRO A 93 11.32 25.06 -6.50
C PRO A 93 11.07 26.37 -7.26
N GLN A 94 10.74 26.26 -8.55
CA GLN A 94 10.23 27.39 -9.32
C GLN A 94 8.74 27.53 -9.05
N GLU A 95 8.36 28.78 -8.86
CA GLU A 95 7.05 29.28 -8.44
C GLU A 95 5.90 28.72 -9.28
N GLU A 96 4.66 28.85 -8.78
CA GLU A 96 3.49 28.67 -9.62
C GLU A 96 3.58 29.64 -10.80
N ILE A 97 4.05 29.15 -11.96
CA ILE A 97 3.92 29.84 -13.23
C ILE A 97 2.45 30.23 -13.33
N LEU A 98 2.18 31.53 -13.28
CA LEU A 98 0.85 32.11 -13.33
C LEU A 98 0.20 31.72 -14.66
N ARG A 99 -0.48 30.57 -14.64
CA ARG A 99 -1.24 30.06 -15.77
C ARG A 99 -2.31 31.08 -16.08
N THR A 100 -2.27 31.63 -17.28
CA THR A 100 -3.24 32.62 -17.73
C THR A 100 -4.65 32.03 -17.77
N ASP A 101 -5.68 32.86 -17.68
CA ASP A 101 -7.07 32.39 -17.76
C ASP A 101 -7.33 31.61 -19.07
N GLN A 102 -6.71 32.05 -20.17
CA GLN A 102 -6.71 31.35 -21.46
C GLN A 102 -6.15 29.91 -21.37
N TRP A 103 -5.14 29.66 -20.52
CA TRP A 103 -4.65 28.30 -20.29
C TRP A 103 -5.72 27.46 -19.57
N TYR A 104 -6.42 28.03 -18.58
CA TYR A 104 -7.48 27.32 -17.86
C TYR A 104 -8.67 27.00 -18.77
N GLU A 105 -9.07 27.91 -19.66
CA GLU A 105 -10.09 27.66 -20.69
C GLU A 105 -9.69 26.49 -21.62
N MET A 106 -8.46 26.53 -22.16
CA MET A 106 -7.94 25.46 -23.03
C MET A 106 -7.82 24.12 -22.29
N ALA A 107 -7.37 24.14 -21.03
CA ALA A 107 -7.29 22.97 -20.17
C ALA A 107 -8.68 22.39 -19.90
N PHE A 108 -9.68 23.22 -19.59
CA PHE A 108 -11.04 22.79 -19.32
C PHE A 108 -11.74 22.21 -20.57
N ALA A 109 -11.57 22.84 -21.73
CA ALA A 109 -12.06 22.32 -22.99
C ALA A 109 -11.44 20.94 -23.34
N LYS A 110 -10.15 20.75 -23.00
CA LYS A 110 -9.46 19.47 -23.16
C LYS A 110 -9.90 18.43 -22.12
N LEU A 111 -10.13 18.83 -20.87
CA LEU A 111 -10.70 17.97 -19.83
C LEU A 111 -12.08 17.44 -20.21
N LYS A 112 -12.98 18.29 -20.74
CA LYS A 112 -14.30 17.85 -21.26
C LYS A 112 -14.15 16.77 -22.33
N LYS A 113 -13.25 16.96 -23.32
CA LYS A 113 -12.98 15.95 -24.36
C LYS A 113 -12.46 14.64 -23.79
N LEU A 114 -11.53 14.69 -22.83
CA LEU A 114 -10.99 13.50 -22.16
C LEU A 114 -12.02 12.80 -21.28
N THR A 115 -12.91 13.54 -20.62
CA THR A 115 -14.03 13.01 -19.82
C THR A 115 -14.96 12.17 -20.68
N HIS A 116 -15.33 12.65 -21.88
CA HIS A 116 -16.14 11.87 -22.82
C HIS A 116 -15.41 10.65 -23.40
N LEU A 117 -14.10 10.77 -23.69
CA LEU A 117 -13.30 9.67 -24.23
C LEU A 117 -13.06 8.54 -23.22
N LEU A 118 -12.86 8.90 -21.96
CA LEU A 118 -12.56 7.99 -20.85
C LEU A 118 -13.81 7.64 -20.04
N LYS A 119 -15.00 7.83 -20.62
CA LYS A 119 -16.26 7.59 -19.91
C LYS A 119 -16.28 6.15 -19.39
N ASN A 120 -16.61 6.02 -18.12
CA ASN A 120 -16.74 4.77 -17.37
C ASN A 120 -15.45 3.92 -17.33
N VAL A 121 -14.30 4.55 -17.58
CA VAL A 121 -12.96 3.97 -17.38
C VAL A 121 -12.23 4.74 -16.26
N ASP A 122 -11.54 4.03 -15.37
CA ASP A 122 -10.64 4.60 -14.35
C ASP A 122 -9.38 3.74 -14.19
N LEU A 123 -8.30 4.38 -13.72
CA LEU A 123 -7.10 3.69 -13.24
C LEU A 123 -7.28 3.38 -11.73
N ILE A 124 -7.46 2.09 -11.44
CA ILE A 124 -7.61 1.51 -10.11
C ILE A 124 -6.43 0.58 -9.86
N ASP A 125 -5.57 0.97 -8.91
CA ASP A 125 -4.49 0.15 -8.36
C ASP A 125 -3.52 -0.41 -9.41
N GLY A 126 -3.12 0.45 -10.34
CA GLY A 126 -2.23 0.14 -11.46
C GLY A 126 -2.91 -0.57 -12.64
N ARG A 127 -4.24 -0.79 -12.61
CA ARG A 127 -5.00 -1.31 -13.76
C ARG A 127 -6.03 -0.31 -14.25
N LEU A 128 -6.12 -0.20 -15.56
CA LEU A 128 -7.20 0.52 -16.22
C LEU A 128 -8.42 -0.41 -16.27
N ILE A 129 -9.54 -0.01 -15.67
CA ILE A 129 -10.74 -0.83 -15.50
C ILE A 129 -11.95 -0.09 -16.08
N ASN A 130 -12.79 -0.81 -16.83
CA ASN A 130 -14.13 -0.37 -17.18
C ASN A 130 -15.08 -0.65 -16.01
N ILE A 131 -15.67 0.41 -15.46
CA ILE A 131 -16.49 0.39 -14.23
C ILE A 131 -17.87 -0.24 -14.45
N ASP A 132 -18.36 -0.35 -15.69
CA ASP A 132 -19.67 -0.93 -15.98
C ASP A 132 -19.67 -2.46 -15.92
N ASN A 133 -18.50 -3.11 -16.09
CA ASN A 133 -18.38 -4.56 -16.17
C ASN A 133 -17.10 -5.13 -15.48
N ASP A 134 -16.39 -4.31 -14.71
CA ASP A 134 -15.12 -4.61 -14.03
C ASP A 134 -14.00 -5.19 -14.93
N SER A 135 -14.09 -5.02 -16.26
CA SER A 135 -13.12 -5.58 -17.21
C SER A 135 -11.85 -4.73 -17.32
N ILE A 136 -10.70 -5.41 -17.50
CA ILE A 136 -9.39 -4.76 -17.62
C ILE A 136 -9.19 -4.25 -19.06
N VAL A 137 -8.84 -2.97 -19.19
CA VAL A 137 -8.58 -2.30 -20.47
C VAL A 137 -7.07 -2.32 -20.74
N PHE A 138 -6.66 -3.02 -21.79
CA PHE A 138 -5.24 -3.17 -22.19
C PHE A 138 -4.82 -2.21 -23.32
N ASP A 139 -5.59 -1.14 -23.56
CA ASP A 139 -5.32 -0.15 -24.60
C ASP A 139 -4.32 0.92 -24.08
N GLU A 140 -3.14 0.97 -24.70
CA GLU A 140 -2.06 1.89 -24.35
C GLU A 140 -2.43 3.35 -24.64
N TYR A 141 -3.22 3.63 -25.69
CA TYR A 141 -3.71 4.96 -25.98
C TYR A 141 -4.71 5.43 -24.90
N ILE A 142 -5.65 4.58 -24.49
CA ILE A 142 -6.58 4.93 -23.39
C ILE A 142 -5.82 5.12 -22.07
N ALA A 143 -4.78 4.32 -21.81
CA ALA A 143 -3.90 4.50 -20.64
C ALA A 143 -3.15 5.84 -20.67
N GLU A 144 -2.57 6.23 -21.81
CA GLU A 144 -1.97 7.56 -21.99
C GLU A 144 -2.98 8.70 -21.77
N LYS A 145 -4.19 8.57 -22.34
CA LYS A 145 -5.27 9.55 -22.17
C LYS A 145 -5.72 9.65 -20.71
N MET A 146 -5.73 8.55 -19.96
CA MET A 146 -6.02 8.54 -18.52
C MET A 146 -4.94 9.28 -17.72
N ILE A 147 -3.66 9.05 -18.01
CA ILE A 147 -2.54 9.78 -17.39
C ILE A 147 -2.63 11.29 -17.71
N GLU A 148 -2.93 11.63 -18.97
CA GLU A 148 -3.14 13.00 -19.43
C GLU A 148 -4.31 13.67 -18.67
N PHE A 149 -5.47 13.01 -18.58
CA PHE A 149 -6.63 13.47 -17.82
C PHE A 149 -6.31 13.71 -16.34
N LYS A 150 -5.66 12.75 -15.68
CA LYS A 150 -5.32 12.86 -14.25
C LYS A 150 -4.30 13.98 -14.00
N SER A 151 -3.30 14.14 -14.87
CA SER A 151 -2.31 15.23 -14.77
C SER A 151 -2.92 16.62 -14.98
N LEU A 152 -3.79 16.76 -15.99
CA LEU A 152 -4.43 18.02 -16.33
C LEU A 152 -5.45 18.43 -15.26
N SER A 153 -6.20 17.48 -14.72
CA SER A 153 -7.13 17.71 -13.60
C SER A 153 -6.41 18.20 -12.35
N ARG A 154 -5.30 17.54 -11.95
CA ARG A 154 -4.46 18.00 -10.81
C ARG A 154 -3.97 19.44 -10.99
N ALA A 155 -3.57 19.81 -12.20
CA ALA A 155 -3.15 21.19 -12.49
C ALA A 155 -4.32 22.17 -12.42
N PHE A 156 -5.49 21.79 -12.95
CA PHE A 156 -6.71 22.60 -12.93
C PHE A 156 -7.27 22.81 -11.51
N LEU A 157 -7.14 21.83 -10.61
CA LEU A 157 -7.51 22.00 -9.19
C LEU A 157 -6.70 23.08 -8.46
N GLY A 158 -5.55 23.49 -9.01
CA GLY A 158 -4.79 24.65 -8.52
C GLY A 158 -5.35 26.01 -8.95
N CYS A 159 -6.38 26.04 -9.79
CA CYS A 159 -6.99 27.30 -10.24
C CYS A 159 -7.59 28.08 -9.05
N PRO A 160 -7.32 29.40 -8.91
CA PRO A 160 -7.85 30.19 -7.80
C PRO A 160 -9.38 30.16 -7.69
N SER A 161 -10.11 30.13 -8.81
CA SER A 161 -11.58 30.06 -8.81
C SER A 161 -12.10 28.71 -8.29
N VAL A 162 -11.43 27.61 -8.65
CA VAL A 162 -11.73 26.25 -8.14
C VAL A 162 -11.43 26.14 -6.65
N GLN A 163 -10.32 26.72 -6.19
CA GLN A 163 -9.97 26.77 -4.76
C GLN A 163 -10.98 27.58 -3.94
N GLN A 164 -11.43 28.73 -4.46
CA GLN A 164 -12.50 29.52 -3.82
C GLN A 164 -13.85 28.79 -3.79
N ALA A 165 -14.22 28.10 -4.88
CA ALA A 165 -15.44 27.29 -4.93
C ALA A 165 -15.39 26.12 -3.93
N LEU A 166 -14.27 25.40 -3.88
CA LEU A 166 -14.02 24.33 -2.90
C LEU A 166 -14.15 24.84 -1.47
N GLN A 167 -13.55 25.99 -1.15
CA GLN A 167 -13.64 26.61 0.17
C GLN A 167 -15.10 26.92 0.55
N LYS A 168 -15.88 27.55 -0.35
CA LYS A 168 -17.31 27.84 -0.13
C LYS A 168 -18.12 26.57 0.10
N ASN A 169 -17.92 25.54 -0.71
CA ASN A 169 -18.69 24.29 -0.65
C ASN A 169 -18.42 23.51 0.65
N VAL A 170 -17.15 23.41 1.06
CA VAL A 170 -16.77 22.77 2.34
C VAL A 170 -17.34 23.55 3.52
N MET A 171 -17.23 24.89 3.53
CA MET A 171 -17.80 25.75 4.58
C MET A 171 -19.33 25.62 4.69
N ALA A 172 -20.06 25.60 3.57
CA ALA A 172 -21.52 25.45 3.57
C ALA A 172 -21.98 24.10 4.13
N THR A 173 -21.19 23.04 3.92
CA THR A 173 -21.52 21.67 4.35
C THR A 173 -21.11 21.41 5.80
N THR A 174 -20.01 22.01 6.26
CA THR A 174 -19.54 21.86 7.65
C THR A 174 -20.12 22.95 8.56
N GLN A 175 -21.35 22.75 9.01
CA GLN A 175 -22.01 23.58 10.04
C GLN A 175 -21.24 23.67 11.37
N ALA A 176 -20.14 22.92 11.54
CA ALA A 176 -19.25 22.95 12.69
C ALA A 176 -17.78 23.22 12.30
N THR A 177 -17.43 24.48 12.01
CA THR A 177 -16.30 25.20 12.67
C THR A 177 -16.31 26.67 12.22
N GLN A 178 -16.81 27.58 13.05
CA GLN A 178 -16.53 29.01 12.89
C GLN A 178 -14.99 29.24 12.96
N GLY A 179 -14.43 29.95 11.97
CA GLY A 179 -13.01 30.33 11.92
C GLY A 179 -12.09 29.50 11.01
N MET A 180 -12.62 28.57 10.20
CA MET A 180 -11.79 27.63 9.42
C MET A 180 -11.45 28.12 8.00
N SER A 181 -10.53 29.08 7.87
CA SER A 181 -9.87 29.36 6.57
C SER A 181 -8.80 28.30 6.28
N MET A 182 -9.24 27.08 5.94
CA MET A 182 -8.39 26.00 5.46
C MET A 182 -8.44 25.96 3.93
N VAL A 183 -7.33 26.24 3.28
CA VAL A 183 -7.16 26.01 1.83
C VAL A 183 -6.78 24.53 1.64
N TYR A 184 -7.76 23.71 1.28
CA TYR A 184 -7.56 22.28 1.02
C TYR A 184 -6.97 22.06 -0.37
N PHE A 185 -5.96 21.20 -0.49
CA PHE A 185 -5.27 20.91 -1.75
C PHE A 185 -4.67 22.16 -2.42
N GLY A 186 -4.34 23.19 -1.62
CA GLY A 186 -3.86 24.48 -2.08
C GLY A 186 -2.42 24.46 -2.58
N LYS A 187 -1.60 23.51 -2.10
CA LYS A 187 -0.21 23.35 -2.55
C LYS A 187 -0.10 22.33 -3.67
N ALA A 188 0.82 22.56 -4.62
CA ALA A 188 1.13 21.58 -5.67
C ALA A 188 1.55 20.21 -5.12
N SER A 189 2.20 20.16 -3.95
CA SER A 189 2.55 18.92 -3.24
C SER A 189 1.33 18.13 -2.74
N GLU A 190 0.28 18.81 -2.29
CA GLU A 190 -0.99 18.21 -1.84
C GLU A 190 -1.83 17.73 -3.04
N ARG A 191 -1.61 18.32 -4.22
CA ARG A 191 -2.24 17.90 -5.48
C ARG A 191 -1.51 16.76 -6.18
N ALA A 192 -0.33 16.33 -5.72
CA ALA A 192 0.45 15.27 -6.36
C ALA A 192 -0.19 13.88 -6.19
N PRO A 193 -0.03 12.95 -7.15
CA PRO A 193 -0.43 11.56 -6.96
C PRO A 193 0.45 10.85 -5.93
N LEU A 194 -0.08 9.81 -5.30
CA LEU A 194 0.63 8.99 -4.32
C LEU A 194 0.34 7.51 -4.53
N THR A 195 1.37 6.73 -4.87
CA THR A 195 1.34 5.27 -4.86
C THR A 195 1.94 4.75 -3.57
N VAL A 196 1.15 3.99 -2.81
CA VAL A 196 1.52 3.47 -1.49
C VAL A 196 1.85 1.98 -1.63
N ASN A 197 3.15 1.70 -1.66
CA ASN A 197 3.73 0.37 -1.86
C ASN A 197 4.65 -0.07 -0.68
N SER A 198 4.66 0.70 0.42
CA SER A 198 5.41 0.37 1.63
C SER A 198 4.85 1.12 2.86
N LEU A 199 5.08 0.56 4.06
CA LEU A 199 4.84 1.30 5.31
C LEU A 199 5.71 2.56 5.41
N THR A 200 6.89 2.57 4.80
CA THR A 200 7.75 3.77 4.73
C THR A 200 7.05 4.93 4.04
N THR A 201 6.29 4.70 2.97
CA THR A 201 5.50 5.74 2.28
C THR A 201 4.46 6.35 3.22
N VAL A 202 3.66 5.52 3.89
CA VAL A 202 2.62 5.97 4.85
C VAL A 202 3.25 6.72 6.03
N CYS A 203 4.30 6.17 6.63
CA CYS A 203 4.97 6.75 7.79
C CYS A 203 5.72 8.05 7.48
N ASN A 204 6.22 8.22 6.25
CA ASN A 204 6.80 9.49 5.81
C ASN A 204 5.72 10.57 5.67
N PHE A 205 4.59 10.24 5.01
CA PHE A 205 3.47 11.17 4.85
C PHE A 205 2.87 11.61 6.20
N LEU A 206 2.69 10.68 7.14
CA LEU A 206 2.17 10.95 8.48
C LEU A 206 3.21 11.52 9.46
N ASN A 207 4.44 11.80 9.01
CA ASN A 207 5.57 12.29 9.84
C ASN A 207 5.86 11.41 11.08
N ILE A 208 5.70 10.09 10.95
CA ILE A 208 5.85 9.13 12.04
C ILE A 208 7.35 8.91 12.34
N SER A 209 7.71 9.07 13.62
CA SER A 209 9.09 8.97 14.11
C SER A 209 9.68 7.56 14.02
N ALA A 210 11.00 7.43 14.02
CA ALA A 210 11.68 6.13 13.98
C ALA A 210 11.29 5.20 15.15
N GLN A 211 11.04 5.76 16.34
CA GLN A 211 10.57 5.01 17.50
C GLN A 211 9.17 4.43 17.27
N GLN A 212 8.25 5.22 16.72
CA GLN A 212 6.90 4.76 16.39
C GLN A 212 6.88 3.76 15.23
N ARG A 213 7.76 3.91 14.23
CA ARG A 213 7.96 2.89 13.17
C ARG A 213 8.37 1.54 13.75
N LYS A 214 9.16 1.52 14.83
CA LYS A 214 9.49 0.29 15.57
C LYS A 214 8.26 -0.29 16.26
N VAL A 215 7.41 0.53 16.87
CA VAL A 215 6.13 0.10 17.49
C VAL A 215 5.18 -0.48 16.45
N ILE A 216 4.98 0.21 15.31
CA ILE A 216 4.17 -0.29 14.18
C ILE A 216 4.69 -1.66 13.75
N ARG A 217 5.99 -1.80 13.47
CA ARG A 217 6.56 -3.09 13.04
C ARG A 217 6.30 -4.19 14.07
N LEU A 218 6.62 -3.94 15.35
CA LEU A 218 6.43 -4.94 16.41
C LEU A 218 4.96 -5.36 16.61
N THR A 219 4.01 -4.48 16.29
CA THR A 219 2.57 -4.74 16.40
C THR A 219 2.01 -5.43 15.16
N VAL A 220 2.43 -5.00 13.96
CA VAL A 220 1.91 -5.49 12.67
C VAL A 220 2.55 -6.80 12.26
N SER A 221 3.88 -6.95 12.39
CA SER A 221 4.62 -8.13 11.91
C SER A 221 3.99 -9.46 12.35
N PRO A 222 3.67 -9.69 13.65
CA PRO A 222 3.15 -10.99 14.09
C PRO A 222 1.76 -11.31 13.53
N GLN A 223 0.97 -10.29 13.16
CA GLN A 223 -0.36 -10.46 12.61
C GLN A 223 -0.29 -10.80 11.11
N VAL A 224 0.52 -10.08 10.34
CA VAL A 224 0.58 -10.24 8.88
C VAL A 224 1.50 -11.37 8.42
N THR A 225 2.42 -11.87 9.27
CA THR A 225 3.25 -13.03 8.96
C THR A 225 2.69 -14.35 9.50
N GLN A 226 1.39 -14.41 9.85
CA GLN A 226 0.73 -15.68 10.16
C GLN A 226 0.73 -16.59 8.92
N HIS A 227 0.83 -17.92 9.12
CA HIS A 227 0.97 -18.86 8.01
C HIS A 227 -0.18 -18.76 6.99
N GLN A 228 -1.43 -18.64 7.44
CA GLN A 228 -2.59 -18.46 6.55
C GLN A 228 -2.51 -17.18 5.70
N ILE A 229 -2.05 -16.07 6.27
CA ILE A 229 -1.86 -14.80 5.54
C ILE A 229 -0.72 -14.92 4.53
N TRP A 230 0.38 -15.57 4.91
CA TRP A 230 1.50 -15.87 4.02
C TRP A 230 1.05 -16.73 2.81
N MET A 231 0.38 -17.85 3.08
CA MET A 231 -0.15 -18.77 2.06
C MET A 231 -1.14 -18.07 1.12
N GLY A 232 -2.16 -17.42 1.68
CA GLY A 232 -3.18 -16.72 0.89
C GLY A 232 -2.62 -15.56 0.06
N THR A 233 -1.57 -14.89 0.54
CA THR A 233 -0.87 -13.84 -0.24
C THR A 233 -0.15 -14.45 -1.45
N LEU A 234 0.54 -15.58 -1.29
CA LEU A 234 1.20 -16.27 -2.40
C LEU A 234 0.18 -16.80 -3.41
N GLU A 235 -0.92 -17.36 -2.92
CA GLU A 235 -2.02 -17.87 -3.74
C GLU A 235 -2.70 -16.75 -4.55
N GLU A 236 -3.01 -15.60 -3.94
CA GLU A 236 -3.57 -14.43 -4.62
C GLU A 236 -2.64 -13.89 -5.73
N ILE A 237 -1.32 -13.86 -5.49
CA ILE A 237 -0.33 -13.50 -6.54
C ILE A 237 -0.38 -14.51 -7.69
N LEU A 238 -0.34 -15.81 -7.38
CA LEU A 238 -0.24 -16.86 -8.40
C LEU A 238 -1.55 -17.05 -9.18
N ASN A 239 -2.72 -16.92 -8.55
CA ASN A 239 -4.02 -16.96 -9.22
C ASN A 239 -4.22 -15.73 -10.11
N GLY A 240 -3.89 -14.53 -9.62
CA GLY A 240 -3.92 -13.31 -10.43
C GLY A 240 -2.96 -13.37 -11.61
N LEU A 241 -1.77 -13.94 -11.41
CA LEU A 241 -0.79 -14.15 -12.48
C LEU A 241 -1.28 -15.17 -13.50
N LYS A 242 -1.80 -16.32 -13.05
CA LYS A 242 -2.38 -17.34 -13.92
C LYS A 242 -3.48 -16.76 -14.81
N SER A 243 -4.43 -16.03 -14.23
CA SER A 243 -5.53 -15.42 -14.97
C SER A 243 -5.04 -14.43 -16.03
N ASP A 244 -4.05 -13.58 -15.71
CA ASP A 244 -3.51 -12.66 -16.72
C ASP A 244 -2.72 -13.42 -17.80
N MET A 245 -1.96 -14.46 -17.44
CA MET A 245 -1.22 -15.29 -18.40
C MET A 245 -2.13 -16.06 -19.36
N GLU A 246 -3.29 -16.54 -18.90
CA GLU A 246 -4.30 -17.20 -19.75
C GLU A 246 -4.97 -16.24 -20.74
N THR A 247 -4.91 -14.92 -20.49
CA THR A 247 -5.38 -13.88 -21.44
C THR A 247 -4.32 -13.47 -22.48
N LEU A 248 -3.06 -13.89 -22.29
CA LEU A 248 -1.99 -13.66 -23.27
C LEU A 248 -1.96 -14.80 -24.28
N ASP A 249 -1.81 -14.47 -25.55
CA ASP A 249 -1.79 -15.46 -26.63
C ASP A 249 -0.66 -16.50 -26.39
N TYR A 250 -1.01 -17.78 -26.56
CA TYR A 250 -0.23 -18.96 -26.14
C TYR A 250 1.05 -19.18 -26.96
N CYS A 251 1.49 -18.21 -27.76
CA CYS A 251 2.56 -18.36 -28.74
C CYS A 251 3.98 -18.26 -28.14
N ASN A 252 4.17 -17.67 -26.95
CA ASN A 252 5.49 -17.59 -26.30
C ASN A 252 5.82 -18.88 -25.49
N LYS A 253 6.98 -19.48 -25.76
CA LYS A 253 7.51 -20.64 -25.00
C LYS A 253 7.71 -20.30 -23.51
N GLY A 254 8.11 -19.07 -23.20
CA GLY A 254 8.25 -18.59 -21.82
C GLY A 254 6.93 -18.64 -21.04
N ASN A 255 5.83 -18.21 -21.67
CA ASN A 255 4.50 -18.20 -21.04
C ASN A 255 3.99 -19.61 -20.76
N LYS A 256 4.25 -20.60 -21.63
CA LYS A 256 3.89 -22.00 -21.38
C LYS A 256 4.65 -22.59 -20.19
N MET A 257 5.95 -22.31 -20.08
CA MET A 257 6.76 -22.76 -18.94
C MET A 257 6.33 -22.05 -17.65
N GLY A 258 6.09 -20.74 -17.69
CA GLY A 258 5.57 -19.97 -16.56
C GLY A 258 4.21 -20.50 -16.05
N LEU A 259 3.26 -20.82 -16.94
CA LEU A 259 1.98 -21.43 -16.56
C LEU A 259 2.15 -22.79 -15.86
N GLN A 260 3.12 -23.61 -16.29
CA GLN A 260 3.43 -24.89 -15.65
C GLN A 260 4.03 -24.68 -14.25
N ILE A 261 4.93 -23.70 -14.09
CA ILE A 261 5.52 -23.36 -12.79
C ILE A 261 4.44 -22.81 -11.84
N VAL A 262 3.61 -21.88 -12.31
CA VAL A 262 2.47 -21.32 -11.54
C VAL A 262 1.50 -22.41 -11.11
N SER A 263 1.14 -23.34 -12.01
CA SER A 263 0.25 -24.46 -11.69
C SER A 263 0.86 -25.41 -10.67
N THR A 264 2.18 -25.66 -10.76
CA THR A 264 2.92 -26.47 -9.77
C THR A 264 2.96 -25.77 -8.40
N CYS A 265 3.23 -24.46 -8.36
CA CYS A 265 3.21 -23.66 -7.14
C CYS A 265 1.82 -23.63 -6.50
N LEU A 266 0.75 -23.41 -7.27
CA LEU A 266 -0.62 -23.41 -6.75
C LEU A 266 -1.01 -24.77 -6.18
N LYS A 267 -0.70 -25.86 -6.90
CA LYS A 267 -0.90 -27.23 -6.42
C LYS A 267 -0.14 -27.47 -5.11
N PHE A 268 1.11 -27.02 -5.04
CA PHE A 268 1.92 -27.10 -3.83
C PHE A 268 1.29 -26.35 -2.64
N LEU A 269 0.76 -25.13 -2.86
CA LEU A 269 0.08 -24.36 -1.82
C LEU A 269 -1.20 -25.05 -1.33
N HIS A 270 -2.00 -25.62 -2.24
CA HIS A 270 -3.20 -26.40 -1.89
C HIS A 270 -2.85 -27.68 -1.13
N GLU A 271 -1.83 -28.41 -1.58
CA GLU A 271 -1.33 -29.61 -0.91
C GLU A 271 -0.76 -29.31 0.48
N THR A 272 -0.41 -28.06 0.81
CA THR A 272 0.15 -27.64 2.10
C THR A 272 -0.83 -26.90 3.02
N ALA A 273 -1.94 -26.35 2.50
CA ALA A 273 -3.03 -25.78 3.30
C ALA A 273 -3.68 -26.80 4.25
N ILE A 274 -3.83 -26.48 5.53
CA ILE A 274 -4.45 -27.38 6.52
C ILE A 274 -5.98 -27.21 6.45
N ASP A 275 -6.68 -28.30 6.15
CA ASP A 275 -8.14 -28.38 6.28
C ASP A 275 -8.54 -28.34 7.78
N PRO A 276 -9.29 -27.31 8.22
CA PRO A 276 -9.67 -27.16 9.63
C PRO A 276 -10.67 -28.21 10.12
N ASP A 277 -11.46 -28.82 9.21
CA ASP A 277 -12.43 -29.87 9.54
C ASP A 277 -11.79 -31.28 9.51
N SER A 278 -10.51 -31.37 9.11
CA SER A 278 -9.78 -32.62 9.05
C SER A 278 -9.42 -33.14 10.44
N THR A 279 -9.87 -34.36 10.77
CA THR A 279 -9.44 -35.18 11.92
C THR A 279 -7.97 -35.64 11.84
N SER A 280 -7.14 -34.92 11.10
CA SER A 280 -5.70 -35.13 10.89
C SER A 280 -4.87 -35.16 12.18
N TRP A 281 -5.36 -34.54 13.26
CA TRP A 281 -4.75 -34.62 14.59
C TRP A 281 -4.76 -36.05 15.19
N MET A 282 -5.58 -36.95 14.66
CA MET A 282 -5.60 -38.37 15.01
C MET A 282 -4.72 -39.26 14.11
N LYS A 283 -4.04 -38.71 13.09
CA LYS A 283 -3.18 -39.52 12.22
C LYS A 283 -1.92 -39.96 12.99
N PRO A 284 -1.71 -41.28 13.21
CA PRO A 284 -0.45 -41.76 13.78
C PRO A 284 0.71 -41.45 12.82
N ALA A 285 1.91 -41.28 13.38
CA ALA A 285 3.11 -41.11 12.57
C ALA A 285 3.28 -42.30 11.59
N PRO A 286 3.75 -42.07 10.34
CA PRO A 286 3.87 -43.14 9.35
C PRO A 286 4.73 -44.30 9.84
N THR A 287 4.15 -45.51 9.91
CA THR A 287 4.79 -46.71 10.47
C THR A 287 5.87 -47.34 9.58
N LYS A 288 6.24 -46.70 8.47
CA LYS A 288 7.41 -47.03 7.66
C LYS A 288 8.06 -45.75 7.13
N PRO A 289 9.41 -45.64 7.17
CA PRO A 289 10.12 -44.73 6.28
C PRO A 289 9.97 -45.28 4.85
N ALA A 290 8.95 -44.80 4.12
CA ALA A 290 9.04 -44.80 2.67
C ALA A 290 10.29 -43.99 2.29
N ALA A 291 11.05 -44.46 1.30
CA ALA A 291 12.31 -43.81 0.88
C ALA A 291 12.12 -42.30 0.79
N ASP A 292 13.00 -41.55 1.47
CA ASP A 292 12.79 -40.12 1.77
C ASP A 292 12.31 -39.40 0.51
N PRO A 293 11.04 -38.93 0.48
CA PRO A 293 10.65 -37.94 -0.49
C PRO A 293 11.57 -36.74 -0.26
N ALA A 294 12.10 -36.14 -1.32
CA ALA A 294 12.87 -34.91 -1.22
C ALA A 294 12.13 -33.96 -0.26
N SER A 295 12.82 -33.53 0.81
CA SER A 295 12.15 -32.84 1.92
C SER A 295 11.56 -31.53 1.39
N ASN A 296 10.24 -31.47 1.20
CA ASN A 296 9.57 -30.29 0.67
C ASN A 296 9.91 -29.08 1.56
N LYS A 297 10.65 -28.13 1.01
CA LYS A 297 11.17 -26.93 1.69
C LYS A 297 10.63 -25.68 1.01
N TRP A 298 10.72 -24.55 1.71
CA TRP A 298 10.50 -23.25 1.09
C TRP A 298 11.59 -22.88 0.06
N GLU A 299 12.73 -23.58 0.10
CA GLU A 299 13.80 -23.56 -0.89
C GLU A 299 13.29 -23.96 -2.30
N ASP A 300 12.52 -25.04 -2.42
CA ASP A 300 11.97 -25.50 -3.72
C ASP A 300 11.01 -24.46 -4.33
N VAL A 301 10.19 -23.83 -3.49
CA VAL A 301 9.28 -22.74 -3.88
C VAL A 301 10.05 -21.48 -4.31
N LEU A 302 11.18 -21.19 -3.64
CA LEU A 302 12.05 -20.07 -3.99
C LEU A 302 12.74 -20.28 -5.34
N GLU A 303 13.18 -21.50 -5.65
CA GLU A 303 13.74 -21.85 -6.96
C GLU A 303 12.68 -21.69 -8.07
N MET A 304 11.48 -22.26 -7.89
CA MET A 304 10.36 -22.06 -8.80
C MET A 304 10.02 -20.57 -9.01
N PHE A 305 10.09 -19.74 -7.97
CA PHE A 305 9.87 -18.30 -8.10
C PHE A 305 10.96 -17.60 -8.91
N ASN A 306 12.24 -18.00 -8.77
CA ASN A 306 13.33 -17.46 -9.57
C ASN A 306 13.17 -17.80 -11.06
N ASP A 307 12.83 -19.06 -11.37
CA ASP A 307 12.57 -19.51 -12.74
C ASP A 307 11.36 -18.78 -13.34
N LEU A 308 10.27 -18.66 -12.59
CA LEU A 308 9.07 -17.95 -13.03
C LEU A 308 9.36 -16.47 -13.35
N ILE A 309 10.10 -15.77 -12.47
CA ILE A 309 10.53 -14.39 -12.71
C ILE A 309 11.43 -14.29 -13.96
N ALA A 310 12.32 -15.25 -14.17
CA ALA A 310 13.17 -15.30 -15.35
C ALA A 310 12.36 -15.53 -16.64
N CYS A 311 11.38 -16.43 -16.63
CA CYS A 311 10.49 -16.69 -17.77
C CYS A 311 9.63 -15.49 -18.18
N LEU A 312 9.25 -14.64 -17.22
CA LEU A 312 8.29 -13.54 -17.43
C LEU A 312 8.94 -12.14 -17.48
N ARG A 313 10.28 -12.07 -17.46
CA ARG A 313 11.02 -10.81 -17.28
C ARG A 313 10.72 -9.74 -18.34
N ASP A 314 10.51 -10.15 -19.58
CA ASP A 314 10.30 -9.25 -20.72
C ASP A 314 8.81 -8.92 -20.95
N GLU A 315 7.90 -9.67 -20.31
CA GLU A 315 6.44 -9.54 -20.48
C GLU A 315 5.89 -8.35 -19.68
N ARG A 316 5.95 -7.15 -20.25
CA ARG A 316 5.52 -5.89 -19.61
C ARG A 316 4.14 -5.97 -18.96
N ARG A 317 3.19 -6.72 -19.55
CA ARG A 317 1.82 -6.89 -19.02
C ARG A 317 1.78 -7.62 -17.67
N LEU A 318 2.76 -8.48 -17.40
CA LEU A 318 2.86 -9.28 -16.16
C LEU A 318 3.77 -8.63 -15.11
N SER A 319 4.41 -7.50 -15.44
CA SER A 319 5.40 -6.80 -14.59
C SER A 319 4.91 -6.48 -13.17
N PHE A 320 3.62 -6.24 -12.97
CA PHE A 320 3.00 -6.10 -11.65
C PHE A 320 3.18 -7.36 -10.79
N HIS A 321 2.82 -8.53 -11.32
CA HIS A 321 2.93 -9.81 -10.61
C HIS A 321 4.38 -10.23 -10.43
N VAL A 322 5.21 -10.05 -11.46
CA VAL A 322 6.67 -10.28 -11.36
C VAL A 322 7.28 -9.43 -10.24
N SER A 323 6.86 -8.17 -10.10
CA SER A 323 7.28 -7.31 -8.97
C SER A 323 6.80 -7.85 -7.62
N LYS A 324 5.57 -8.38 -7.53
CA LYS A 324 5.05 -8.98 -6.29
C LYS A 324 5.78 -10.28 -5.93
N LEU A 325 6.10 -11.14 -6.90
CA LEU A 325 6.96 -12.32 -6.70
C LEU A 325 8.36 -11.92 -6.19
N GLU A 326 8.98 -10.90 -6.78
CA GLU A 326 10.26 -10.34 -6.30
C GLU A 326 10.17 -9.79 -4.87
N PHE A 327 9.03 -9.20 -4.47
CA PHE A 327 8.84 -8.79 -3.08
C PHE A 327 8.72 -10.01 -2.16
N MET A 328 7.99 -11.05 -2.55
CA MET A 328 7.82 -12.27 -1.75
C MET A 328 9.11 -13.09 -1.59
N LYS A 329 10.04 -13.00 -2.55
CA LYS A 329 11.40 -13.58 -2.42
C LYS A 329 12.14 -13.11 -1.17
N GLU A 330 11.94 -11.86 -0.73
CA GLU A 330 12.51 -11.35 0.53
C GLU A 330 12.12 -12.25 1.72
N GLY A 331 10.86 -12.67 1.78
CA GLY A 331 10.35 -13.57 2.83
C GLY A 331 10.78 -15.02 2.62
N LEU A 332 10.65 -15.55 1.40
CA LEU A 332 11.04 -16.93 1.05
C LEU A 332 12.50 -17.22 1.42
N LEU A 333 13.42 -16.29 1.14
CA LEU A 333 14.84 -16.39 1.51
C LEU A 333 15.06 -16.58 3.02
N GLN A 334 14.19 -16.01 3.88
CA GLN A 334 14.32 -16.14 5.34
C GLN A 334 13.80 -17.48 5.84
N ILE A 335 12.87 -18.11 5.11
CA ILE A 335 12.21 -19.36 5.50
C ILE A 335 12.66 -20.58 4.69
N ARG A 336 13.57 -20.43 3.72
CA ARG A 336 14.03 -21.51 2.82
C ARG A 336 14.33 -22.85 3.53
N ASP A 337 14.99 -22.80 4.69
CA ASP A 337 15.41 -23.99 5.45
C ASP A 337 14.29 -24.55 6.37
N VAL A 338 13.06 -24.02 6.30
CA VAL A 338 11.89 -24.50 7.06
C VAL A 338 11.17 -25.57 6.25
N LEU A 339 10.75 -26.65 6.93
CA LEU A 339 10.11 -27.80 6.31
C LEU A 339 8.61 -27.54 6.06
N ILE A 340 8.09 -28.14 4.99
CA ILE A 340 6.69 -28.05 4.55
C ILE A 340 6.11 -29.45 4.31
N ASP A 341 6.57 -30.44 5.09
CA ASP A 341 6.02 -31.79 5.02
C ASP A 341 4.70 -31.89 5.81
N LYS A 342 3.79 -32.74 5.32
CA LYS A 342 2.54 -33.14 5.97
C LYS A 342 2.53 -34.61 6.44
N LYS A 343 3.60 -35.37 6.16
CA LYS A 343 3.79 -36.74 6.67
C LYS A 343 4.27 -36.74 8.13
N ILE A 344 4.76 -35.60 8.60
CA ILE A 344 5.01 -35.28 10.01
C ILE A 344 3.69 -35.05 10.77
N GLY A 345 3.68 -35.31 12.09
CA GLY A 345 2.48 -35.17 12.92
C GLY A 345 2.01 -33.71 13.08
N TYR A 346 0.72 -33.52 13.38
CA TYR A 346 0.06 -32.21 13.53
C TYR A 346 0.85 -31.19 14.38
N ARG A 347 1.40 -31.64 15.51
CA ARG A 347 2.21 -30.80 16.42
C ARG A 347 3.45 -30.23 15.74
N GLU A 348 4.10 -31.00 14.86
CA GLU A 348 5.27 -30.57 14.12
C GLU A 348 4.89 -29.61 12.99
N VAL A 349 3.77 -29.86 12.28
CA VAL A 349 3.24 -28.90 11.31
C VAL A 349 3.00 -27.53 11.96
N ARG A 350 2.32 -27.49 13.12
CA ARG A 350 2.14 -26.25 13.90
C ARG A 350 3.47 -25.62 14.37
N HIS A 351 4.49 -26.43 14.64
CA HIS A 351 5.83 -25.94 14.96
C HIS A 351 6.47 -25.24 13.76
N GLN A 352 6.41 -25.85 12.56
CA GLN A 352 6.93 -25.25 11.32
C GLN A 352 6.16 -23.97 10.95
N GLU A 353 4.84 -23.94 11.07
CA GLU A 353 4.03 -22.71 10.87
C GLU A 353 4.46 -21.58 11.83
N SER A 354 4.66 -21.90 13.11
CA SER A 354 5.15 -20.95 14.11
C SER A 354 6.59 -20.50 13.80
N LEU A 355 7.43 -21.38 13.25
CA LEU A 355 8.78 -21.06 12.83
C LEU A 355 8.80 -20.11 11.62
N VAL A 356 7.93 -20.32 10.61
CA VAL A 356 7.70 -19.37 9.51
C VAL A 356 7.33 -17.99 10.06
N GLN A 357 6.29 -17.91 10.90
CA GLN A 357 5.84 -16.66 11.51
C GLN A 357 6.96 -15.97 12.30
N LYS A 358 7.67 -16.71 13.15
CA LYS A 358 8.76 -16.20 14.00
C LYS A 358 9.95 -15.70 13.19
N LYS A 359 10.35 -16.42 12.13
CA LYS A 359 11.43 -15.98 11.22
C LYS A 359 11.01 -14.69 10.52
N LEU A 360 9.90 -14.70 9.77
CA LEU A 360 9.41 -13.55 9.01
C LEU A 360 9.17 -12.31 9.88
N SER A 361 8.53 -12.46 11.04
CA SER A 361 8.27 -11.34 11.96
C SER A 361 9.53 -10.64 12.47
N LYS A 362 10.63 -11.39 12.61
CA LYS A 362 11.92 -10.87 13.09
C LYS A 362 12.71 -10.19 11.97
N THR A 363 12.69 -10.77 10.77
CA THR A 363 13.56 -10.40 9.64
C THR A 363 12.97 -9.33 8.75
N LEU A 364 11.67 -9.41 8.42
CA LEU A 364 11.02 -8.45 7.54
C LEU A 364 11.01 -7.03 8.17
N GLY A 365 11.63 -6.09 7.47
CA GLY A 365 11.83 -4.72 7.93
C GLY A 365 10.59 -3.83 7.79
N HIS A 366 10.62 -2.65 8.41
CA HIS A 366 9.57 -1.63 8.19
C HIS A 366 9.48 -1.19 6.71
N SER A 367 10.61 -1.15 6.02
CA SER A 367 10.71 -0.80 4.59
C SER A 367 10.47 -1.99 3.65
N SER A 368 10.21 -3.19 4.19
CA SER A 368 9.99 -4.39 3.38
C SER A 368 8.72 -4.25 2.54
N LYS A 369 8.85 -4.53 1.25
CA LYS A 369 7.70 -4.63 0.34
C LYS A 369 6.95 -5.95 0.49
N CYS A 370 7.65 -7.00 0.97
CA CYS A 370 7.05 -8.26 1.39
C CYS A 370 6.05 -8.02 2.55
N MET A 371 6.53 -7.40 3.63
CA MET A 371 5.72 -7.00 4.80
C MET A 371 4.50 -6.17 4.38
N PHE A 372 4.68 -5.20 3.48
CA PHE A 372 3.57 -4.36 3.04
C PHE A 372 2.56 -5.11 2.15
N THR A 373 3.02 -6.05 1.32
CA THR A 373 2.12 -6.88 0.50
C THR A 373 1.29 -7.83 1.38
N LEU A 374 1.92 -8.44 2.39
CA LEU A 374 1.22 -9.21 3.44
C LEU A 374 0.19 -8.35 4.19
N LEU A 375 0.51 -7.08 4.49
CA LEU A 375 -0.41 -6.15 5.14
C LEU A 375 -1.61 -5.78 4.27
N GLN A 376 -1.43 -5.57 2.96
CA GLN A 376 -2.56 -5.31 2.05
C GLN A 376 -3.49 -6.53 2.01
N TYR A 377 -2.94 -7.74 1.91
CA TYR A 377 -3.73 -8.98 1.90
C TYR A 377 -4.46 -9.18 3.23
N TYR A 378 -3.78 -8.98 4.37
CA TYR A 378 -4.39 -9.06 5.71
C TYR A 378 -5.56 -8.08 5.92
N LEU A 379 -5.42 -6.81 5.48
CA LEU A 379 -6.45 -5.80 5.70
C LEU A 379 -7.62 -5.87 4.71
N TYR A 380 -7.35 -6.28 3.48
CA TYR A 380 -8.25 -6.06 2.34
C TYR A 380 -8.43 -7.26 1.40
N GLY A 381 -7.78 -8.39 1.66
CA GLY A 381 -7.83 -9.58 0.80
C GLY A 381 -7.20 -9.38 -0.57
N THR A 382 -6.40 -8.33 -0.77
CA THR A 382 -5.79 -8.01 -2.06
C THR A 382 -4.33 -7.62 -1.91
N ILE A 383 -3.53 -7.91 -2.93
CA ILE A 383 -2.09 -7.65 -2.99
C ILE A 383 -1.73 -6.33 -3.68
N ARG A 384 -2.71 -5.60 -4.24
CA ARG A 384 -2.43 -4.41 -5.05
C ARG A 384 -1.89 -3.25 -4.21
N ASP A 385 -1.03 -2.45 -4.82
CA ASP A 385 -0.56 -1.20 -4.21
C ASP A 385 -1.71 -0.18 -4.22
N VAL A 386 -1.77 0.67 -3.19
CA VAL A 386 -2.87 1.64 -3.08
C VAL A 386 -2.51 2.91 -3.83
N GLU A 387 -3.32 3.27 -4.82
CA GLU A 387 -3.16 4.52 -5.58
C GLU A 387 -4.14 5.59 -5.12
N VAL A 388 -3.62 6.81 -4.97
CA VAL A 388 -4.38 8.01 -4.62
C VAL A 388 -4.04 9.08 -5.65
N ASP A 389 -5.05 9.61 -6.36
CA ASP A 389 -4.82 10.55 -7.47
C ASP A 389 -4.30 11.91 -7.01
N ILE A 390 -4.67 12.30 -5.78
CA ILE A 390 -4.39 13.57 -5.10
C ILE A 390 -4.11 13.23 -3.63
N CYS A 391 -2.85 13.31 -3.19
CA CYS A 391 -2.44 12.82 -1.88
C CYS A 391 -2.98 13.65 -0.70
N GLY A 392 -3.33 14.92 -0.93
CA GLY A 392 -3.86 15.83 0.05
C GLY A 392 -2.91 16.10 1.22
N GLY A 393 -3.43 16.03 2.44
CA GLY A 393 -2.66 16.42 3.62
C GLY A 393 -3.36 16.10 4.94
N LEU A 394 -2.59 16.30 6.02
CA LEU A 394 -3.07 16.22 7.40
C LEU A 394 -3.36 17.64 7.92
N TYR A 395 -4.64 17.94 8.13
CA TYR A 395 -5.12 19.26 8.52
C TYR A 395 -5.56 19.26 9.99
N GLY A 396 -4.97 20.13 10.82
CA GLY A 396 -5.38 20.30 12.21
C GLY A 396 -4.84 21.58 12.82
N GLY A 397 -5.73 22.36 13.43
CA GLY A 397 -5.36 23.61 14.11
C GLY A 397 -4.78 23.38 15.50
N SER A 398 -4.06 24.37 16.02
CA SER A 398 -3.78 24.49 17.45
C SER A 398 -5.09 24.43 18.24
N GLY A 399 -5.14 23.64 19.31
CA GLY A 399 -6.34 23.44 20.14
C GLY A 399 -7.38 22.44 19.65
N LYS A 400 -7.32 21.93 18.40
CA LYS A 400 -8.29 20.90 17.93
C LYS A 400 -8.00 19.51 18.53
N LYS A 401 -9.08 18.81 18.94
CA LYS A 401 -9.03 17.44 19.49
C LYS A 401 -8.70 16.37 18.43
N ALA A 402 -9.05 16.60 17.17
CA ALA A 402 -8.83 15.70 16.05
C ALA A 402 -7.97 16.33 14.93
N PHE A 403 -7.37 15.48 14.11
CA PHE A 403 -6.80 15.83 12.81
C PHE A 403 -7.69 15.28 11.69
N TYR A 404 -7.77 16.01 10.58
CA TYR A 404 -8.44 15.60 9.36
C TYR A 404 -7.40 15.11 8.36
N LEU A 405 -7.48 13.84 7.96
CA LEU A 405 -6.76 13.35 6.80
C LEU A 405 -7.68 13.52 5.57
N CYS A 406 -7.30 14.41 4.67
CA CYS A 406 -8.01 14.61 3.41
C CYS A 406 -7.19 13.99 2.28
N MET A 407 -7.82 13.13 1.48
CA MET A 407 -7.24 12.54 0.27
C MET A 407 -8.22 12.65 -0.89
N GLY A 408 -7.71 12.49 -2.11
CA GLY A 408 -8.46 12.81 -3.31
C GLY A 408 -8.42 11.77 -4.44
N LYS A 409 -9.55 11.67 -5.14
CA LYS A 409 -9.78 10.81 -6.31
C LYS A 409 -10.30 11.65 -7.49
N LEU A 410 -9.84 11.35 -8.70
CA LEU A 410 -10.31 11.97 -9.94
C LEU A 410 -11.21 10.99 -10.70
N LEU A 411 -12.40 11.44 -11.10
CA LEU A 411 -13.40 10.64 -11.78
C LEU A 411 -13.65 11.16 -13.20
N THR A 412 -13.89 10.24 -14.12
CA THR A 412 -14.22 10.51 -15.54
C THR A 412 -15.73 10.60 -15.81
N SER A 413 -16.56 10.38 -14.80
CA SER A 413 -18.02 10.42 -14.86
C SER A 413 -18.59 10.68 -13.45
N ASP A 414 -19.75 11.33 -13.35
CA ASP A 414 -20.47 11.53 -12.08
C ASP A 414 -21.57 10.49 -11.84
N GLU A 415 -21.70 9.52 -12.75
CA GLU A 415 -22.54 8.33 -12.63
C GLU A 415 -22.25 7.56 -11.33
N GLU A 416 -23.30 7.05 -10.69
CA GLU A 416 -23.22 6.43 -9.36
C GLU A 416 -22.16 5.33 -9.27
N ASN A 417 -22.03 4.44 -10.26
CA ASN A 417 -21.05 3.36 -10.25
C ASN A 417 -19.61 3.89 -10.16
N MET A 418 -19.30 4.94 -10.91
CA MET A 418 -18.00 5.63 -10.89
C MET A 418 -17.74 6.29 -9.54
N VAL A 419 -18.73 7.00 -9.00
CA VAL A 419 -18.64 7.65 -7.69
C VAL A 419 -18.43 6.62 -6.57
N TRP A 420 -19.20 5.53 -6.55
CA TRP A 420 -19.07 4.48 -5.54
C TRP A 420 -17.77 3.69 -5.67
N SER A 421 -17.26 3.46 -6.89
CA SER A 421 -15.94 2.88 -7.11
C SER A 421 -14.84 3.77 -6.51
N GLY A 422 -14.86 5.07 -6.83
CA GLY A 422 -13.95 6.06 -6.26
C GLY A 422 -14.02 6.15 -4.73
N VAL A 423 -15.22 6.13 -4.14
CA VAL A 423 -15.41 6.11 -2.68
C VAL A 423 -14.81 4.86 -2.05
N LYS A 424 -15.03 3.67 -2.64
CA LYS A 424 -14.47 2.40 -2.13
C LYS A 424 -12.94 2.40 -2.16
N GLN A 425 -12.32 2.84 -3.26
CA GLN A 425 -10.86 2.90 -3.38
C GLN A 425 -10.26 3.90 -2.38
N LEU A 426 -10.88 5.08 -2.25
CA LEU A 426 -10.42 6.15 -1.37
C LEU A 426 -10.63 5.83 0.12
N ASP A 427 -11.71 5.12 0.49
CA ASP A 427 -11.89 4.55 1.84
C ASP A 427 -10.74 3.59 2.20
N ARG A 428 -10.36 2.71 1.27
CA ARG A 428 -9.26 1.76 1.46
C ARG A 428 -7.92 2.48 1.70
N ALA A 429 -7.66 3.57 0.98
CA ALA A 429 -6.50 4.42 1.20
C ALA A 429 -6.55 5.11 2.58
N LEU A 430 -7.61 5.86 2.85
CA LEU A 430 -7.78 6.61 4.10
C LEU A 430 -7.70 5.71 5.34
N ARG A 431 -8.30 4.51 5.29
CA ARG A 431 -8.27 3.54 6.39
C ARG A 431 -6.90 2.89 6.60
N LEU A 432 -6.08 2.73 5.56
CA LEU A 432 -4.69 2.28 5.72
C LEU A 432 -3.87 3.29 6.52
N PHE A 433 -4.03 4.58 6.24
CA PHE A 433 -3.35 5.65 6.96
C PHE A 433 -3.84 5.75 8.40
N LYS A 434 -5.14 5.61 8.63
CA LYS A 434 -5.73 5.56 9.98
C LYS A 434 -5.21 4.38 10.80
N PHE A 435 -5.18 3.18 10.21
CA PHE A 435 -4.62 1.99 10.85
C PHE A 435 -3.16 2.22 11.29
N VAL A 436 -2.32 2.78 10.41
CA VAL A 436 -0.91 3.09 10.74
C VAL A 436 -0.81 4.19 11.81
N TRP A 437 -1.66 5.22 11.77
CA TRP A 437 -1.73 6.30 12.76
C TRP A 437 -2.10 5.79 14.17
N GLU A 438 -3.12 4.95 14.25
CA GLU A 438 -3.59 4.34 15.50
C GLU A 438 -2.54 3.36 16.05
N THR A 439 -1.96 2.51 15.20
CA THR A 439 -0.88 1.58 15.57
C THR A 439 0.40 2.32 16.01
N ALA A 440 0.66 3.53 15.52
CA ALA A 440 1.76 4.39 15.96
C ALA A 440 1.57 5.02 17.35
N GLY A 441 0.42 4.78 18.02
CA GLY A 441 0.10 5.36 19.32
C GLY A 441 -0.13 6.87 19.28
N MET A 442 -0.60 7.42 18.15
CA MET A 442 -0.81 8.85 18.00
C MET A 442 -1.99 9.33 18.87
N LYS A 443 -1.73 10.29 19.76
CA LYS A 443 -2.66 10.68 20.84
C LYS A 443 -3.95 11.40 20.41
N ARG A 444 -4.05 11.88 19.16
CA ARG A 444 -5.23 12.60 18.65
C ARG A 444 -5.99 11.71 17.67
N VAL A 445 -7.32 11.80 17.70
CA VAL A 445 -8.19 11.09 16.76
C VAL A 445 -7.94 11.58 15.34
N MET A 446 -7.90 10.64 14.38
CA MET A 446 -7.87 10.94 12.95
C MET A 446 -9.26 10.75 12.36
N GLU A 447 -9.84 11.84 11.88
CA GLU A 447 -11.05 11.89 11.07
C GLU A 447 -10.67 11.81 9.59
N LEU A 448 -11.47 11.11 8.79
CA LEU A 448 -11.17 10.78 7.40
C LEU A 448 -12.12 11.52 6.46
N GLN A 449 -11.57 12.22 5.48
CA GLN A 449 -12.32 12.96 4.47
C GLN A 449 -11.83 12.57 3.06
N GLY A 450 -12.73 12.00 2.28
CA GLY A 450 -12.50 11.74 0.86
C GLY A 450 -13.02 12.89 0.00
N HIS A 451 -12.27 13.26 -1.02
CA HIS A 451 -12.69 14.27 -2.00
C HIS A 451 -12.64 13.65 -3.40
N LEU A 452 -13.77 13.66 -4.10
CA LEU A 452 -13.90 13.16 -5.45
C LEU A 452 -14.17 14.36 -6.36
N TRP A 453 -13.46 14.46 -7.48
CA TRP A 453 -13.72 15.51 -8.46
C TRP A 453 -14.08 14.91 -9.81
N CYS A 454 -15.13 15.45 -10.43
CA CYS A 454 -15.55 15.13 -11.79
C CYS A 454 -15.93 16.42 -12.54
N VAL A 455 -15.66 16.47 -13.84
CA VAL A 455 -16.08 17.60 -14.69
C VAL A 455 -17.60 17.66 -14.76
N GLY A 456 -18.17 18.85 -14.54
CA GLY A 456 -19.63 19.08 -14.62
C GLY A 456 -20.48 18.54 -13.46
N ALA A 457 -19.90 17.81 -12.51
CA ALA A 457 -20.65 17.19 -11.43
C ALA A 457 -21.31 18.20 -10.47
N VAL A 458 -22.50 17.86 -9.96
CA VAL A 458 -23.15 18.61 -8.90
C VAL A 458 -22.45 18.36 -7.57
N CYS A 459 -22.18 19.42 -6.81
CA CYS A 459 -21.51 19.29 -5.52
C CYS A 459 -22.45 18.64 -4.50
N ARG A 460 -22.01 17.52 -3.90
CA ARG A 460 -22.80 16.74 -2.94
C ARG A 460 -21.91 16.01 -1.94
N THR A 461 -22.53 15.49 -0.88
CA THR A 461 -21.81 14.79 0.21
C THR A 461 -22.42 13.41 0.42
N ILE A 462 -21.54 12.44 0.63
CA ILE A 462 -21.83 11.01 0.80
C ILE A 462 -21.19 10.58 2.11
N THR A 463 -21.87 9.72 2.88
CA THR A 463 -21.29 9.08 4.07
C THR A 463 -21.09 7.60 3.77
N TYR A 464 -19.87 7.09 3.99
CA TYR A 464 -19.57 5.67 3.80
C TYR A 464 -18.73 5.17 4.98
N ARG A 465 -19.19 4.11 5.65
CA ARG A 465 -18.57 3.54 6.86
C ARG A 465 -18.28 4.55 7.98
N GLY A 466 -19.09 5.61 8.07
CA GLY A 466 -18.92 6.71 9.04
C GLY A 466 -17.86 7.76 8.66
N ASN A 467 -17.20 7.60 7.51
CA ASN A 467 -16.29 8.59 6.93
C ASN A 467 -17.07 9.49 5.94
N LEU A 468 -16.60 10.74 5.79
CA LEU A 468 -17.25 11.75 4.95
C LEU A 468 -16.58 11.83 3.58
N PHE A 469 -17.38 11.83 2.51
CA PHE A 469 -16.92 11.92 1.13
C PHE A 469 -17.63 13.08 0.43
N PHE A 470 -16.86 14.00 -0.13
CA PHE A 470 -17.36 15.14 -0.87
C PHE A 470 -17.17 14.90 -2.37
N VAL A 471 -18.24 15.02 -3.16
CA VAL A 471 -18.18 15.05 -4.62
C VAL A 471 -18.20 16.51 -5.05
N HIS A 472 -17.22 16.91 -5.85
CA HIS A 472 -16.99 18.29 -6.31
C HIS A 472 -17.06 18.36 -7.84
N GLY A 473 -17.74 19.39 -8.34
CA GLY A 473 -17.69 19.74 -9.77
C GLY A 473 -16.40 20.45 -10.12
N ILE A 474 -15.68 19.94 -11.13
CA ILE A 474 -14.68 20.72 -11.87
C ILE A 474 -15.44 21.54 -12.90
N ASN A 475 -15.53 22.85 -12.67
CA ASN A 475 -16.21 23.81 -13.54
C ASN A 475 -15.30 25.02 -13.77
N LEU A 476 -15.35 25.59 -14.98
CA LEU A 476 -14.91 26.97 -15.17
C LEU A 476 -15.95 27.87 -14.49
N VAL A 477 -15.52 28.80 -13.64
CA VAL A 477 -16.42 29.84 -13.14
C VAL A 477 -16.51 30.90 -14.22
N ASP A 478 -17.65 30.99 -14.91
CA ASP A 478 -17.90 32.09 -15.83
C ASP A 478 -17.82 33.42 -15.07
N GLN A 479 -16.89 34.28 -15.49
CA GLN A 479 -16.82 35.68 -15.05
C GLN A 479 -17.97 36.47 -15.71
N GLY A 480 -19.22 36.08 -15.45
CA GLY A 480 -20.35 36.54 -16.26
C GLY A 480 -21.75 36.37 -15.68
N ASP A 481 -22.01 35.38 -14.81
CA ASP A 481 -23.37 35.17 -14.27
C ASP A 481 -23.48 35.48 -12.77
N GLY A 482 -24.01 36.67 -12.49
CA GLY A 482 -24.45 37.06 -11.16
C GLY A 482 -25.68 36.25 -10.74
N CYS A 483 -25.52 35.44 -9.69
CA CYS A 483 -26.56 34.93 -8.79
C CYS A 483 -28.00 34.90 -9.35
N ARG A 484 -28.29 33.95 -10.24
CA ARG A 484 -29.68 33.52 -10.50
C ARG A 484 -30.00 32.29 -9.68
N THR A 485 -30.54 32.54 -8.50
CA THR A 485 -31.30 31.55 -7.73
C THR A 485 -32.48 31.01 -8.56
N ARG A 486 -32.60 29.69 -8.61
CA ARG A 486 -33.85 28.94 -8.78
C ARG A 486 -33.79 27.70 -7.89
#